data_AF-A0A7S0Z5H9-F1
#
_entry.id   AF-A0A7S0Z5H9-F1
#
_cell.length_a   1.000
_cell.length_b   1.000
_cell.length_c   1.000
_cell.angle_alpha   90.00
_cell.angle_beta   90.00
_cell.angle_gamma   90.00
#
_symmetry.space_group_name_H-M   'P 1'
#
loop_
_entity.id
_entity.type
_entity.pdbx_description
1 polymer ?
#
loop_
_entity_poly.entity_id
_entity_poly.type
_entity_poly.pdbx_seq_one_letter_code
_entity_poly.pdbx_strand_id
1 'polypeptide(L)'
;QSRLLEEEEVGALRILPLYGSLSSKDQRRIFEKPPEGVRKIVVATNIAETSVTIDDVRYVIDTGRAKEMQYDSLRGLSVLADTWVSQAAAKQRRGRSGRTAP
;
A
#
# COMPACT_ATOMS: atom_id res chain seq x y z
N GLN A 1 -7.66 27.03 -2.67
CA GLN A 1 -6.41 26.99 -1.88
C GLN A 1 -6.34 25.66 -1.17
N SER A 2 -5.23 24.93 -1.32
CA SER A 2 -4.95 23.74 -0.50
C SER A 2 -4.46 24.22 0.86
N ARG A 3 -5.12 23.84 1.95
CA ARG A 3 -4.60 24.01 3.32
C ARG A 3 -4.49 22.65 4.00
N LEU A 4 -3.57 22.52 4.95
CA LEU A 4 -3.50 21.35 5.80
C LEU A 4 -4.76 21.26 6.67
N LEU A 5 -5.24 20.04 6.88
CA LEU A 5 -6.32 19.77 7.82
C LEU A 5 -5.77 19.84 9.24
N GLU A 6 -6.52 20.44 10.15
CA GLU A 6 -6.25 20.30 11.58
C GLU A 6 -6.65 18.89 12.06
N GLU A 7 -6.08 18.40 13.16
CA GLU A 7 -6.34 17.03 13.67
C GLU A 7 -7.84 16.77 13.89
N GLU A 8 -8.57 17.78 14.35
CA GLU A 8 -10.02 17.74 14.60
C GLU A 8 -10.85 17.55 13.32
N GLU A 9 -10.29 17.89 12.15
CA GLU A 9 -10.94 17.79 10.84
C GLU A 9 -10.70 16.43 10.15
N VAL A 10 -9.71 15.65 10.60
CA VAL A 10 -9.30 14.38 9.95
C VAL A 10 -10.36 13.28 10.12
N GLY A 11 -11.18 13.36 11.18
CA GLY A 11 -12.15 12.33 11.53
C GLY A 11 -11.50 11.03 12.00
N ALA A 12 -12.30 9.98 12.17
CA ALA A 12 -11.80 8.68 12.65
C ALA A 12 -10.99 7.95 11.56
N LEU A 13 -9.86 7.36 11.94
CA LEU A 13 -9.00 6.59 11.03
C LEU A 13 -9.02 5.10 11.37
N ARG A 14 -9.11 4.24 10.35
CA ARG A 14 -8.90 2.79 10.46
C ARG A 14 -7.64 2.41 9.70
N ILE A 15 -6.55 2.14 10.43
CA ILE A 15 -5.24 1.80 9.86
C ILE A 15 -5.09 0.27 9.85
N LEU A 16 -4.81 -0.31 8.68
CA LEU A 16 -4.69 -1.75 8.47
C LEU A 16 -3.36 -2.09 7.79
N PRO A 17 -2.56 -3.03 8.33
CA PRO A 17 -1.34 -3.47 7.67
C PRO A 17 -1.65 -4.49 6.55
N LEU A 18 -0.79 -4.54 5.53
CA LEU A 18 -0.82 -5.57 4.47
C LEU A 18 0.60 -6.02 4.08
N TYR A 19 0.96 -7.25 4.47
CA TYR A 19 2.24 -7.88 4.14
C TYR A 19 2.12 -9.41 4.12
N GLY A 20 3.09 -10.08 3.51
CA GLY A 20 2.98 -11.50 3.12
C GLY A 20 2.78 -12.49 4.27
N SER A 21 3.29 -12.22 5.48
CA SER A 21 3.15 -13.11 6.65
C SER A 21 1.89 -12.84 7.49
N LEU A 22 1.00 -11.93 7.09
CA LEU A 22 -0.30 -11.77 7.74
C LEU A 22 -1.19 -12.99 7.52
N SER A 23 -1.96 -13.35 8.54
CA SER A 23 -2.97 -14.41 8.42
C SER A 23 -4.01 -14.07 7.34
N SER A 24 -4.57 -15.08 6.67
CA SER A 24 -5.63 -14.86 5.68
C SER A 24 -6.84 -14.15 6.27
N LYS A 25 -7.12 -14.35 7.57
CA LYS A 25 -8.19 -13.65 8.29
C LYS A 25 -7.89 -12.16 8.40
N ASP A 26 -6.66 -11.79 8.74
CA ASP A 26 -6.26 -10.38 8.87
C ASP A 26 -6.15 -9.69 7.51
N GLN A 27 -5.63 -10.39 6.50
CA GLN A 27 -5.62 -9.87 5.13
C GLN A 27 -7.03 -9.63 4.59
N ARG A 28 -8.06 -10.34 5.05
CA ARG A 28 -9.43 -10.07 4.59
C ARG A 28 -10.01 -8.74 5.09
N ARG A 29 -9.50 -8.21 6.20
CA ARG A 29 -10.01 -6.97 6.81
C ARG A 29 -9.83 -5.76 5.91
N ILE A 30 -8.85 -5.76 5.00
CA ILE A 30 -8.64 -4.65 4.06
C ILE A 30 -9.75 -4.53 2.99
N PHE A 31 -10.51 -5.61 2.75
CA PHE A 31 -11.66 -5.59 1.81
C PHE A 31 -12.95 -5.10 2.46
N GLU A 32 -13.01 -4.99 3.79
CA GLU A 32 -14.15 -4.44 4.49
C GLU A 32 -14.26 -2.94 4.21
N LYS A 33 -15.47 -2.47 3.88
CA LYS A 33 -15.75 -1.03 3.78
C LYS A 33 -15.69 -0.41 5.17
N PRO A 34 -15.06 0.76 5.35
CA PRO A 34 -15.09 1.44 6.63
C PRO A 34 -16.51 1.95 6.95
N PRO A 35 -16.87 2.08 8.24
CA PRO A 35 -18.09 2.78 8.64
C PRO A 35 -18.13 4.23 8.13
N GLU A 36 -19.32 4.81 8.11
CA GLU A 36 -19.50 6.22 7.76
C GLU A 36 -18.66 7.14 8.68
N GLY A 37 -18.05 8.17 8.11
CA GLY A 37 -17.15 9.09 8.83
C GLY A 37 -15.77 8.51 9.18
N VAL A 38 -15.47 7.25 8.82
CA VAL A 38 -14.17 6.63 9.06
C VAL A 38 -13.36 6.53 7.77
N ARG A 39 -12.13 7.04 7.76
CA ARG A 39 -11.20 6.86 6.64
C ARG A 39 -10.35 5.61 6.84
N LYS A 40 -10.41 4.68 5.89
CA LYS A 40 -9.54 3.51 5.84
C LYS A 40 -8.17 3.89 5.25
N ILE A 41 -7.10 3.48 5.93
CA ILE A 41 -5.71 3.61 5.47
C ILE A 41 -5.10 2.22 5.48
N VAL A 42 -4.64 1.75 4.32
CA VAL A 42 -3.94 0.47 4.20
C VAL A 42 -2.45 0.74 4.02
N VAL A 43 -1.65 0.26 4.97
CA VAL A 43 -0.18 0.37 4.92
C VAL A 43 0.36 -0.95 4.40
N ALA A 44 0.83 -0.95 3.15
CA ALA A 44 1.18 -2.16 2.43
C ALA A 44 2.64 -2.22 2.01
N THR A 45 3.17 -3.44 1.94
CA THR A 45 4.39 -3.76 1.17
C THR A 45 4.06 -3.85 -0.33
N ASN A 46 5.06 -4.17 -1.15
CA ASN A 46 4.89 -4.39 -2.60
C ASN A 46 3.90 -5.53 -2.96
N ILE A 47 3.38 -6.30 -2.00
CA ILE A 47 2.27 -7.24 -2.24
C ILE A 47 1.01 -6.58 -2.83
N ALA A 48 0.77 -5.30 -2.51
CA ALA A 48 -0.34 -4.53 -3.07
C ALA A 48 -0.14 -4.16 -4.55
N GLU A 49 1.08 -4.28 -5.08
CA GLU A 49 1.42 -3.86 -6.43
C GLU A 49 0.81 -4.76 -7.51
N THR A 50 0.73 -6.07 -7.25
CA THR A 50 0.35 -7.08 -8.25
C THR A 50 -0.89 -7.89 -7.85
N SER A 51 -0.98 -8.34 -6.60
CA SER A 51 -1.89 -9.45 -6.22
C SER A 51 -3.18 -9.06 -5.50
N VAL A 52 -3.40 -7.77 -5.19
CA VAL A 52 -4.57 -7.34 -4.40
C VAL A 52 -5.32 -6.20 -5.09
N THR A 53 -6.64 -6.34 -5.20
CA THR A 53 -7.54 -5.27 -5.67
C THR A 53 -8.45 -4.87 -4.52
N ILE A 54 -8.31 -3.62 -4.06
CA ILE A 54 -9.13 -3.04 -3.01
C ILE A 54 -10.01 -1.99 -3.68
N ASP A 55 -11.31 -2.24 -3.77
CA ASP A 55 -12.22 -1.48 -4.65
C ASP A 55 -12.44 -0.03 -4.20
N ASP A 56 -12.26 0.29 -2.91
CA ASP A 56 -12.52 1.61 -2.32
C ASP A 56 -11.26 2.48 -2.14
N VAL A 57 -10.15 2.13 -2.80
CA VAL A 57 -8.92 2.94 -2.78
C VAL A 57 -9.06 4.15 -3.71
N ARG A 58 -9.09 5.34 -3.11
CA ARG A 58 -9.13 6.61 -3.84
C ARG A 58 -7.75 7.24 -4.05
N TYR A 59 -6.84 7.04 -3.11
CA TYR A 59 -5.51 7.65 -3.14
C TYR A 59 -4.44 6.59 -2.90
N VAL A 60 -3.32 6.73 -3.60
CA VAL A 60 -2.11 5.96 -3.37
C VAL A 60 -0.98 6.91 -3.00
N ILE A 61 -0.33 6.63 -1.88
CA ILE A 61 0.91 7.29 -1.48
C ILE A 61 2.03 6.26 -1.70
N ASP A 62 2.94 6.55 -2.63
CA ASP A 62 4.07 5.68 -2.95
C ASP A 62 5.35 6.24 -2.32
N THR A 63 6.05 5.40 -1.56
CA THR A 63 7.33 5.76 -0.93
C THR A 63 8.50 5.71 -1.93
N GLY A 64 8.31 5.09 -3.11
CA GLY A 64 9.35 4.90 -4.11
C GLY A 64 10.39 3.84 -3.74
N ARG A 65 10.21 3.14 -2.62
CA ARG A 65 11.14 2.14 -2.08
C ARG A 65 10.46 0.77 -1.97
N ALA A 66 11.25 -0.29 -2.08
CA ALA A 66 10.79 -1.66 -1.83
C ALA A 66 11.93 -2.51 -1.28
N LYS A 67 11.57 -3.52 -0.48
CA LYS A 67 12.49 -4.61 -0.13
C LYS A 67 12.27 -5.75 -1.11
N GLU A 68 13.31 -6.11 -1.86
CA GLU A 68 13.25 -7.12 -2.90
C GLU A 68 14.37 -8.15 -2.71
N MET A 69 14.08 -9.41 -3.05
CA MET A 69 15.09 -10.45 -3.06
C MET A 69 16.04 -10.20 -4.24
N GLN A 70 17.33 -10.03 -3.95
CA GLN A 70 18.38 -9.86 -4.94
C GLN A 70 19.45 -10.92 -4.74
N TYR A 71 20.03 -11.39 -5.85
CA TYR A 71 21.12 -12.34 -5.81
C TYR A 71 22.47 -11.60 -5.80
N ASP A 72 23.23 -11.77 -4.71
CA ASP A 72 24.61 -11.32 -4.62
C ASP A 72 25.51 -12.41 -5.21
N SER A 73 25.99 -12.19 -6.44
CA SER A 73 26.83 -13.15 -7.16
C SER A 73 28.22 -13.31 -6.57
N LEU A 74 28.72 -12.31 -5.84
CA LEU A 74 30.04 -12.38 -5.18
C LEU A 74 29.98 -13.24 -3.93
N ARG A 75 28.87 -13.17 -3.20
CA ARG A 75 28.64 -13.95 -1.97
C ARG A 75 27.90 -15.27 -2.20
N GLY A 76 27.35 -15.47 -3.39
CA GLY A 76 26.61 -16.68 -3.75
C GLY A 76 25.30 -16.85 -2.97
N LEU A 77 24.65 -15.76 -2.55
CA LEU A 77 23.48 -15.81 -1.69
C LEU A 77 22.42 -14.77 -2.06
N SER A 78 21.17 -15.07 -1.77
CA SER A 78 20.05 -14.14 -1.94
C SER A 78 19.87 -13.27 -0.70
N VAL A 79 19.83 -11.95 -0.89
CA VAL A 79 19.62 -10.95 0.15
C VAL A 79 18.29 -10.23 -0.05
N LEU A 80 17.66 -9.80 1.04
CA LEU A 80 16.54 -8.87 0.97
C LEU A 80 17.09 -7.44 0.98
N ALA A 81 17.29 -6.86 -0.21
CA ALA A 81 17.86 -5.54 -0.38
C ALA A 81 16.77 -4.45 -0.38
N ASP A 82 17.08 -3.29 0.16
CA ASP A 82 16.18 -2.12 0.12
C ASP A 82 16.54 -1.23 -1.07
N THR A 83 15.67 -1.16 -2.07
CA THR A 83 15.96 -0.59 -3.38
C THR A 83 14.92 0.43 -3.84
N TRP A 84 15.29 1.22 -4.84
CA TRP A 84 14.35 2.08 -5.56
C TRP A 84 13.46 1.24 -6.46
N VAL A 85 12.19 1.59 -6.50
CA VAL A 85 11.22 0.90 -7.37
C VAL A 85 11.43 1.32 -8.82
N SER A 86 11.19 0.40 -9.75
CA SER A 86 11.21 0.74 -11.16
C SER A 86 10.11 1.73 -11.53
N GLN A 87 10.29 2.48 -12.62
CA GLN A 87 9.22 3.34 -13.15
C GLN A 87 7.96 2.53 -13.50
N ALA A 88 8.13 1.29 -13.95
CA ALA A 88 7.02 0.39 -14.24
C ALA A 88 6.24 0.03 -12.96
N ALA A 89 6.94 -0.31 -11.87
CA ALA A 89 6.34 -0.58 -10.56
C ALA A 89 5.58 0.64 -10.01
N ALA A 90 6.19 1.82 -10.04
CA ALA A 90 5.53 3.07 -9.66
C ALA A 90 4.25 3.33 -10.48
N LYS A 91 4.30 3.07 -11.80
CA LYS A 91 3.13 3.20 -12.69
C LYS A 91 2.02 2.21 -12.32
N GLN A 92 2.37 0.97 -11.95
CA GLN A 92 1.39 -0.02 -11.48
C GLN A 92 0.74 0.40 -10.16
N ARG A 93 1.54 0.88 -9.20
CA ARG A 93 1.06 1.39 -7.90
C ARG A 93 0.08 2.54 -8.07
N ARG A 94 0.40 3.51 -8.94
CA ARG A 94 -0.53 4.60 -9.29
C ARG A 94 -1.88 4.08 -9.81
N GLY A 95 -1.88 2.98 -10.55
CA GLY A 95 -3.10 2.33 -11.06
C GLY A 95 -3.92 1.55 -10.03
N ARG A 96 -3.50 1.54 -8.75
CA ARG A 96 -4.25 0.94 -7.63
C ARG A 96 -5.28 1.89 -7.02
N SER A 97 -5.23 3.18 -7.35
CA SER A 97 -6.31 4.15 -7.13
C SER A 97 -7.09 4.43 -8.41
N GLY A 98 -8.25 5.07 -8.30
CA GLY A 98 -8.95 5.66 -9.45
C GLY A 98 -9.81 4.68 -10.26
N ARG A 99 -10.08 3.48 -9.73
CA ARG A 99 -10.92 2.47 -10.42
C ARG A 99 -12.42 2.70 -10.26
N THR A 100 -12.84 3.24 -9.12
CA THR A 100 -14.27 3.37 -8.74
C THR A 100 -14.71 4.82 -8.53
N ALA A 101 -13.79 5.77 -8.44
CA ALA A 101 -14.04 7.21 -8.41
C ALA A 101 -12.75 7.98 -8.74
N PRO A 102 -12.84 9.20 -9.31
CA PRO A 102 -11.68 10.06 -9.59
C PRO A 102 -10.97 10.56 -8.33
#